data_AF-A0AAD5UQK3-F1
#
_entry.id   AF-A0AAD5UQK3-F1
#
_cell.length_a   1.000
_cell.length_b   1.000
_cell.length_c   1.000
_cell.angle_alpha   90.00
_cell.angle_beta   90.00
_cell.angle_gamma   90.00
#
_symmetry.space_group_name_H-M   'P 1'
#
loop_
_entity.id
_entity.type
_entity.pdbx_description
1 polymer ?
#
loop_
_entity_poly.entity_id
_entity_poly.type
_entity_poly.pdbx_seq_one_letter_code
_entity_poly.pdbx_strand_id
1 'polypeptide(L)'
;MVLSSEWAKGVIESIFSMYSQRLFNQTNGIEIESLSEHEINRVAALYSQKYQKLAQNLLGKYCHIKVLEFTISIKGYMIKPCITEQVIRVSPLFVQIVQELEQISNDVKANLKTEPVDTKKKSLKPTFTIAHSRQGTSQNELARSKTGVVKKSPTSQFDNLLTTLDTLFDERLVFLPKQLELKRTAILSTICKCILKALLESTRTAKLGQSDYHQLQLDLAYIKLNYWDFLEEKILEKLIDQVLASASVVADEEYSPLDSLVIDKILS
;
A
#
# COMPACT_ATOMS: atom_id res chain seq x y z
N MET A 1 1.07 21.85 14.71
CA MET A 1 0.37 21.18 13.59
C MET A 1 -0.72 22.06 12.93
N VAL A 2 -0.62 23.39 13.01
CA VAL A 2 -1.58 24.35 12.40
C VAL A 2 -1.13 24.81 10.99
N LEU A 3 0.14 24.56 10.64
CA LEU A 3 0.78 25.09 9.43
C LEU A 3 0.30 24.44 8.11
N SER A 4 -0.27 23.24 8.13
CA SER A 4 -0.66 22.51 6.90
C SER A 4 -1.97 23.03 6.29
N SER A 5 -2.96 23.39 7.11
CA SER A 5 -4.23 23.96 6.64
C SER A 5 -4.07 25.41 6.17
N GLU A 6 -3.21 26.19 6.84
CA GLU A 6 -2.87 27.54 6.39
C GLU A 6 -2.05 27.53 5.11
N TRP A 7 -1.19 26.53 4.90
CA TRP A 7 -0.44 26.39 3.66
C TRP A 7 -1.36 26.07 2.48
N ALA A 8 -2.29 25.13 2.61
CA ALA A 8 -3.25 24.80 1.55
C ALA A 8 -4.20 25.96 1.24
N LYS A 9 -4.72 26.64 2.29
CA LYS A 9 -5.59 27.82 2.13
C LYS A 9 -4.83 29.01 1.54
N GLY A 10 -3.62 29.29 2.01
CA GLY A 10 -2.76 30.35 1.51
C GLY A 10 -2.29 30.10 0.08
N VAL A 11 -2.06 28.86 -0.32
CA VAL A 11 -1.76 28.50 -1.71
C VAL A 11 -2.99 28.71 -2.60
N ILE A 12 -4.18 28.32 -2.16
CA ILE A 12 -5.42 28.54 -2.92
C ILE A 12 -5.74 30.04 -3.05
N GLU A 13 -5.65 30.80 -1.96
CA GLU A 13 -5.90 32.25 -1.94
C GLU A 13 -4.84 33.02 -2.74
N SER A 14 -3.57 32.64 -2.64
CA SER A 14 -2.47 33.24 -3.42
C SER A 14 -2.61 32.92 -4.91
N ILE A 15 -3.01 31.69 -5.27
CA ILE A 15 -3.30 31.33 -6.66
C ILE A 15 -4.53 32.09 -7.17
N PHE A 16 -5.58 32.24 -6.36
CA PHE A 16 -6.79 32.99 -6.74
C PHE A 16 -6.50 34.48 -6.90
N SER A 17 -5.68 35.07 -6.02
CA SER A 17 -5.22 36.46 -6.10
C SER A 17 -4.29 36.68 -7.29
N MET A 18 -3.38 35.74 -7.56
CA MET A 18 -2.52 35.80 -8.74
C MET A 18 -3.35 35.66 -10.02
N TYR A 19 -4.44 34.90 -9.99
CA TYR A 19 -5.35 34.70 -11.11
C TYR A 19 -6.26 35.91 -11.35
N SER A 20 -6.83 36.51 -10.29
CA SER A 20 -7.60 37.75 -10.41
C SER A 20 -6.73 38.87 -10.96
N GLN A 21 -5.49 38.99 -10.49
CA GLN A 21 -4.55 40.01 -10.93
C GLN A 21 -4.01 39.75 -12.35
N ARG A 22 -3.85 38.49 -12.76
CA ARG A 22 -3.41 38.13 -14.11
C ARG A 22 -4.54 38.18 -15.13
N LEU A 23 -5.77 37.83 -14.75
CA LEU A 23 -6.96 38.10 -15.56
C LEU A 23 -7.11 39.60 -15.77
N PHE A 24 -7.02 40.40 -14.70
CA PHE A 24 -7.09 41.86 -14.76
C PHE A 24 -5.99 42.48 -15.64
N ASN A 25 -4.77 41.93 -15.58
CA ASN A 25 -3.65 42.42 -16.37
C ASN A 25 -3.63 41.91 -17.83
N GLN A 26 -4.19 40.73 -18.12
CA GLN A 26 -4.31 40.22 -19.49
C GLN A 26 -5.52 40.79 -20.23
N THR A 27 -6.52 41.30 -19.53
CA THR A 27 -7.71 41.86 -20.17
C THR A 27 -7.52 43.29 -20.68
N ASN A 28 -6.42 44.02 -20.44
CA ASN A 28 -6.25 45.39 -20.97
C ASN A 28 -7.54 46.25 -20.88
N GLY A 29 -8.28 46.15 -19.76
CA GLY A 29 -9.55 46.87 -19.62
C GLY A 29 -10.68 46.42 -20.56
N ILE A 30 -10.71 45.16 -21.03
CA ILE A 30 -11.89 44.58 -21.66
C ILE A 30 -12.93 44.36 -20.56
N GLU A 31 -13.98 45.17 -20.61
CA GLU A 31 -15.19 45.00 -19.83
C GLU A 31 -15.68 43.55 -19.96
N ILE A 32 -15.87 42.90 -18.81
CA ILE A 32 -16.32 41.51 -18.67
C ILE A 32 -17.72 41.29 -19.29
N GLU A 33 -18.39 42.36 -19.73
CA GLU A 33 -19.74 42.38 -20.30
C GLU A 33 -19.87 41.80 -21.73
N SER A 34 -18.77 41.44 -22.41
CA SER A 34 -18.82 40.97 -23.82
C SER A 34 -18.41 39.51 -24.07
N LEU A 35 -18.06 38.75 -23.03
CA LEU A 35 -17.73 37.32 -23.16
C LEU A 35 -18.98 36.47 -23.08
N SER A 36 -19.22 35.62 -24.09
CA SER A 36 -20.35 34.70 -24.05
C SER A 36 -20.22 33.71 -22.89
N GLU A 37 -21.33 33.32 -22.28
CA GLU A 37 -21.36 32.34 -21.18
C GLU A 37 -20.64 31.02 -21.56
N HIS A 38 -20.71 30.65 -22.85
CA HIS A 38 -19.99 29.51 -23.41
C HIS A 38 -18.46 29.65 -23.35
N GLU A 39 -17.91 30.84 -23.59
CA GLU A 39 -16.47 31.09 -23.52
C GLU A 39 -15.97 31.09 -22.08
N ILE A 40 -16.76 31.66 -21.16
CA ILE A 40 -16.47 31.63 -19.72
C ILE A 40 -16.42 30.18 -19.22
N ASN A 41 -17.43 29.38 -19.56
CA ASN A 41 -17.49 27.96 -19.18
C ASN A 41 -16.34 27.14 -19.79
N ARG A 42 -15.98 27.41 -21.05
CA ARG A 42 -14.85 26.75 -21.71
C ARG A 42 -13.52 27.08 -21.04
N VAL A 43 -13.28 28.34 -20.70
CA VAL A 43 -12.07 28.77 -19.99
C VAL A 43 -12.05 28.16 -18.59
N ALA A 44 -13.15 28.21 -17.84
CA ALA A 44 -13.25 27.61 -16.52
C ALA A 44 -12.95 26.09 -16.54
N ALA A 45 -13.50 25.36 -17.52
CA ALA A 45 -13.23 23.92 -17.68
C ALA A 45 -11.76 23.62 -17.99
N LEU A 46 -11.12 24.40 -18.87
CA LEU A 46 -9.71 24.26 -19.22
C LEU A 46 -8.79 24.45 -18.00
N TYR A 47 -9.06 25.48 -17.20
CA TYR A 47 -8.26 25.74 -16.01
C TYR A 47 -8.55 24.73 -14.90
N SER A 48 -9.81 24.34 -14.70
CA SER A 48 -10.17 23.24 -13.78
C SER A 48 -9.39 21.96 -14.08
N GLN A 49 -9.31 21.56 -15.36
CA GLN A 49 -8.52 20.41 -15.79
C GLN A 49 -7.02 20.57 -15.49
N LYS A 50 -6.45 21.76 -15.76
CA LYS A 50 -5.03 22.05 -15.44
C LYS A 50 -4.75 21.95 -13.94
N TYR A 51 -5.63 22.50 -13.10
CA TYR A 51 -5.49 22.42 -11.65
C TYR A 51 -5.65 21.00 -11.12
N GLN A 52 -6.61 20.23 -11.64
CA GLN A 52 -6.78 18.83 -11.29
C GLN A 52 -5.53 18.01 -11.61
N LYS A 53 -4.92 18.23 -12.79
CA LYS A 53 -3.68 17.56 -13.20
C LYS A 53 -2.50 17.97 -12.31
N LEU A 54 -2.40 19.26 -11.95
CA LEU A 54 -1.36 19.74 -11.04
C LEU A 54 -1.51 19.13 -9.65
N ALA A 55 -2.73 19.10 -9.11
CA ALA A 55 -3.04 18.49 -7.81
C ALA A 55 -2.70 16.99 -7.78
N GLN A 56 -3.06 16.24 -8.83
CA GLN A 56 -2.67 14.83 -8.98
C GLN A 56 -1.15 14.65 -9.01
N ASN A 57 -0.42 15.53 -9.69
CA ASN A 57 1.05 15.46 -9.75
C ASN A 57 1.69 15.74 -8.39
N LEU A 58 1.23 16.80 -7.70
CA LEU A 58 1.71 17.14 -6.36
C LEU A 58 1.42 16.03 -5.35
N LEU A 59 0.22 15.46 -5.38
CA LEU A 59 -0.14 14.31 -4.55
C LEU A 59 0.75 13.10 -4.86
N GLY A 60 0.98 12.81 -6.15
CA GLY A 60 1.88 11.74 -6.56
C GLY A 60 3.29 11.93 -6.00
N LYS A 61 3.84 13.15 -6.06
CA LYS A 61 5.14 13.49 -5.47
C LYS A 61 5.15 13.34 -3.95
N TYR A 62 4.10 13.80 -3.26
CA TYR A 62 3.95 13.64 -1.82
C TYR A 62 3.96 12.17 -1.42
N CYS A 63 3.14 11.34 -2.08
CA CYS A 63 3.07 9.91 -1.80
C CYS A 63 4.42 9.24 -2.09
N HIS A 64 5.13 9.66 -3.13
CA HIS A 64 6.47 9.17 -3.42
C HIS A 64 7.47 9.48 -2.29
N ILE A 65 7.50 10.71 -1.81
CA ILE A 65 8.37 11.11 -0.68
C ILE A 65 8.04 10.27 0.56
N LYS A 66 6.74 10.10 0.88
CA LYS A 66 6.31 9.28 2.02
C LYS A 66 6.68 7.81 1.89
N VAL A 67 6.50 7.23 0.70
CA VAL A 67 6.93 5.84 0.45
C VAL A 67 8.44 5.68 0.57
N LEU A 68 9.23 6.65 0.12
CA LEU A 68 10.69 6.63 0.29
C LEU A 68 11.09 6.69 1.77
N GLU A 69 10.45 7.56 2.55
CA GLU A 69 10.66 7.68 4.00
C GLU A 69 10.40 6.33 4.69
N PHE A 70 9.25 5.69 4.44
CA PHE A 70 8.96 4.37 4.98
C PHE A 70 9.94 3.29 4.50
N THR A 71 10.33 3.32 3.22
CA THR A 71 11.27 2.35 2.66
C THR A 71 12.63 2.42 3.36
N ILE A 72 13.12 3.63 3.64
CA ILE A 72 14.39 3.83 4.36
C ILE A 72 14.28 3.27 5.78
N SER A 73 13.20 3.58 6.48
CA SER A 73 12.97 3.11 7.85
C SER A 73 12.85 1.58 7.93
N ILE A 74 12.17 0.96 6.96
CA ILE A 74 12.04 -0.51 6.84
C ILE A 74 13.41 -1.16 6.58
N LYS A 75 14.23 -0.60 5.68
CA LYS A 75 15.59 -1.10 5.46
C LYS A 75 16.42 -1.02 6.74
N GLY A 76 16.33 0.08 7.48
CA GLY A 76 16.99 0.23 8.77
C GLY A 76 16.54 -0.81 9.80
N TYR A 77 15.23 -1.12 9.83
CA TYR A 77 14.67 -2.18 10.66
C TYR A 77 15.25 -3.57 10.32
N MET A 78 15.31 -3.93 9.04
CA MET A 78 15.81 -5.26 8.62
C MET A 78 17.32 -5.47 8.86
N ILE A 79 18.10 -4.39 8.96
CA ILE A 79 19.55 -4.48 9.24
C ILE A 79 19.82 -4.65 10.75
N LYS A 80 18.90 -4.17 11.59
CA LYS A 80 19.10 -4.16 13.04
C LYS A 80 18.62 -5.49 13.64
N PRO A 81 19.51 -6.31 14.21
CA PRO A 81 19.11 -7.59 14.80
C PRO A 81 18.22 -7.37 16.03
N CYS A 82 17.28 -8.28 16.22
CA CYS A 82 16.46 -8.39 17.41
C CYS A 82 17.35 -8.79 18.59
N ILE A 83 17.49 -7.88 19.55
CA ILE A 83 18.37 -8.04 20.71
C ILE A 83 17.74 -8.99 21.75
N THR A 84 16.44 -9.20 21.68
CA THR A 84 15.66 -10.00 22.65
C THR A 84 15.52 -11.45 22.20
N GLU A 85 15.79 -12.40 23.08
CA GLU A 85 15.55 -13.84 22.83
C GLU A 85 14.05 -14.16 22.69
N GLN A 86 13.17 -13.37 23.33
CA GLN A 86 11.72 -13.53 23.23
C GLN A 86 11.05 -12.25 22.72
N VAL A 87 10.15 -12.42 21.77
CA VAL A 87 9.36 -11.35 21.18
C VAL A 87 8.19 -11.02 22.09
N ILE A 88 8.16 -9.79 22.60
CA ILE A 88 7.19 -9.36 23.62
C ILE A 88 6.29 -8.20 23.17
N ARG A 89 6.64 -7.52 22.07
CA ARG A 89 5.92 -6.33 21.59
C ARG A 89 6.13 -6.11 20.10
N VAL A 90 5.19 -5.40 19.49
CA VAL A 90 5.32 -4.89 18.13
C VAL A 90 6.48 -3.90 18.04
N SER A 91 7.23 -3.94 16.95
CA SER A 91 8.33 -3.00 16.72
C SER A 91 7.81 -1.56 16.66
N PRO A 92 8.48 -0.60 17.34
CA PRO A 92 8.05 0.80 17.35
C PRO A 92 7.89 1.41 15.95
N LEU A 93 8.67 0.92 14.98
CA LEU A 93 8.57 1.34 13.58
C LEU A 93 7.16 1.12 13.03
N PHE A 94 6.57 -0.07 13.18
CA PHE A 94 5.28 -0.37 12.57
C PHE A 94 4.13 0.35 13.29
N VAL A 95 4.27 0.59 14.58
CA VAL A 95 3.34 1.47 15.33
C VAL A 95 3.39 2.88 14.77
N GLN A 96 4.58 3.44 14.53
CA GLN A 96 4.75 4.77 13.93
C GLN A 96 4.18 4.83 12.51
N ILE A 97 4.46 3.82 11.67
CA ILE A 97 3.95 3.75 10.30
C ILE A 97 2.41 3.75 10.29
N VAL A 98 1.77 2.98 11.17
CA VAL A 98 0.31 2.95 11.28
C VAL A 98 -0.24 4.31 11.69
N GLN A 99 0.36 4.96 12.70
CA GLN A 99 -0.03 6.31 13.11
C GLN A 99 0.11 7.33 11.98
N GLU A 100 1.21 7.28 11.22
CA GLU A 100 1.41 8.15 10.06
C GLU A 100 0.38 7.88 8.96
N LEU A 101 0.01 6.62 8.70
CA LEU A 101 -1.04 6.28 7.75
C LEU A 101 -2.42 6.79 8.19
N GLU A 102 -2.74 6.69 9.47
CA GLU A 102 -3.97 7.26 10.04
C GLU A 102 -4.00 8.78 9.87
N GLN A 103 -2.86 9.45 10.12
CA GLN A 103 -2.74 10.89 9.91
C GLN A 103 -2.94 11.26 8.45
N ILE A 104 -2.26 10.57 7.51
CA ILE A 104 -2.47 10.77 6.07
C ILE A 104 -3.93 10.56 5.70
N SER A 105 -4.55 9.51 6.23
CA SER A 105 -5.95 9.19 6.04
C SER A 105 -6.88 10.32 6.49
N ASN A 106 -6.62 10.91 7.66
CA ASN A 106 -7.37 12.03 8.21
C ASN A 106 -7.17 13.32 7.40
N ASP A 107 -5.92 13.62 7.00
CA ASP A 107 -5.59 14.77 6.18
C ASP A 107 -6.28 14.70 4.81
N VAL A 108 -6.24 13.53 4.17
CA VAL A 108 -6.93 13.26 2.92
C VAL A 108 -8.45 13.44 3.08
N LYS A 109 -9.03 12.94 4.17
CA LYS A 109 -10.47 13.10 4.45
C LYS A 109 -10.86 14.56 4.68
N ALA A 110 -9.99 15.36 5.30
CA ALA A 110 -10.23 16.78 5.57
C ALA A 110 -10.11 17.65 4.32
N ASN A 111 -9.19 17.30 3.41
CA ASN A 111 -8.84 18.15 2.25
C ASN A 111 -9.52 17.73 0.94
N LEU A 112 -9.93 16.47 0.79
CA LEU A 112 -10.71 16.03 -0.36
C LEU A 112 -12.19 16.08 0.02
N LYS A 113 -12.98 16.90 -0.68
CA LYS A 113 -14.44 16.85 -0.63
C LYS A 113 -14.84 15.41 -0.96
N THR A 114 -15.35 14.70 0.04
CA THR A 114 -15.65 13.28 -0.07
C THR A 114 -16.95 13.13 -0.85
N GLU A 115 -16.89 12.43 -1.99
CA GLU A 115 -18.04 11.74 -2.56
C GLU A 115 -18.64 10.79 -1.48
N PRO A 116 -19.95 10.53 -1.51
CA PRO A 116 -20.62 9.71 -0.50
C PRO A 116 -19.96 8.33 -0.38
N VAL A 117 -19.70 7.93 0.86
CA VAL A 117 -19.03 6.68 1.22
C VAL A 117 -19.90 5.49 0.80
N ASP A 118 -19.46 4.73 -0.20
CA ASP A 118 -19.94 3.35 -0.40
C ASP A 118 -19.60 2.55 0.86
N THR A 119 -20.63 2.23 1.63
CA THR A 119 -20.55 1.46 2.86
C THR A 119 -20.23 0.01 2.47
N LYS A 120 -18.94 -0.31 2.35
CA LYS A 120 -18.50 -1.71 2.30
C LYS A 120 -19.01 -2.40 3.57
N LYS A 121 -19.74 -3.51 3.37
CA LYS A 121 -20.31 -4.35 4.44
C LYS A 121 -19.21 -4.65 5.45
N LYS A 122 -19.46 -4.35 6.73
CA LYS A 122 -18.56 -4.66 7.85
C LYS A 122 -18.33 -6.16 7.90
N SER A 123 -17.28 -6.64 7.23
CA SER A 123 -16.72 -7.95 7.55
C SER A 123 -16.06 -7.83 8.91
N LEU A 124 -16.28 -8.82 9.76
CA LEU A 124 -15.65 -8.89 11.08
C LEU A 124 -14.13 -8.81 10.91
N LYS A 125 -13.45 -8.11 11.82
CA LYS A 125 -11.99 -8.01 11.83
C LYS A 125 -11.41 -9.43 11.73
N PRO A 126 -10.36 -9.65 10.91
CA PRO A 126 -9.79 -10.97 10.73
C PRO A 126 -9.34 -11.53 12.08
N THR A 127 -9.82 -12.73 12.42
CA THR A 127 -9.29 -13.51 13.54
C THR A 127 -7.93 -14.06 13.13
N PHE A 128 -6.99 -14.04 14.06
CA PHE A 128 -5.64 -14.54 13.84
C PHE A 128 -5.68 -16.04 13.53
N THR A 129 -5.49 -16.37 12.27
CA THR A 129 -5.15 -17.72 11.87
C THR A 129 -4.11 -17.58 10.78
N ILE A 130 -2.83 -17.60 11.19
CA ILE A 130 -1.73 -17.73 10.25
C ILE A 130 -1.73 -19.20 9.81
N ALA A 131 -2.45 -19.47 8.73
CA ALA A 131 -2.40 -20.77 8.08
C ALA A 131 -1.00 -20.89 7.44
N HIS A 132 -0.11 -21.63 8.10
CA HIS A 132 1.14 -22.04 7.49
C HIS A 132 0.81 -22.92 6.28
N SER A 133 0.91 -22.35 5.08
CA SER A 133 0.90 -23.11 3.83
C SER A 133 2.16 -23.96 3.79
N ARG A 134 2.09 -25.14 4.41
CA ARG A 134 2.95 -26.26 4.07
C ARG A 134 2.58 -26.60 2.62
N GLN A 135 3.49 -26.38 1.68
CA GLN A 135 3.50 -27.12 0.43
C GLN A 135 3.73 -28.60 0.74
N GLY A 136 2.66 -29.26 1.20
CA GLY A 136 2.51 -30.69 1.31
C GLY A 136 1.45 -31.08 0.29
N THR A 137 1.91 -31.62 -0.83
CA THR A 137 1.08 -32.37 -1.78
C THR A 137 0.22 -33.39 -1.03
N SER A 138 -1.10 -33.22 -1.06
CA SER A 138 -2.02 -34.30 -0.71
C SER A 138 -3.26 -34.20 -1.59
N GLN A 139 -3.23 -35.00 -2.67
CA GLN A 139 -4.40 -35.41 -3.41
C GLN A 139 -5.18 -36.39 -2.54
N ASN A 140 -6.50 -36.20 -2.42
CA ASN A 140 -7.38 -37.31 -2.07
C ASN A 140 -8.79 -37.04 -2.61
N GLU A 141 -9.04 -37.47 -3.84
CA GLU A 141 -10.37 -37.85 -4.29
C GLU A 141 -10.32 -39.23 -4.93
N LEU A 142 -11.25 -40.07 -4.50
CA LEU A 142 -11.29 -41.51 -4.74
C LEU A 142 -11.70 -41.88 -6.18
N ALA A 143 -11.00 -42.90 -6.69
CA ALA A 143 -11.50 -44.02 -7.50
C ALA A 143 -12.23 -43.74 -8.84
N ARG A 144 -11.53 -43.99 -9.96
CA ARG A 144 -12.01 -44.93 -11.00
C ARG A 144 -10.87 -45.39 -11.92
N SER A 145 -10.60 -46.68 -11.92
CA SER A 145 -9.67 -47.36 -12.83
C SER A 145 -10.23 -47.42 -14.26
N LYS A 146 -9.40 -47.03 -15.25
CA LYS A 146 -9.27 -47.69 -16.56
C LYS A 146 -8.05 -47.14 -17.33
N THR A 147 -7.29 -48.09 -17.85
CA THR A 147 -6.12 -47.99 -18.73
C THR A 147 -6.18 -46.88 -19.79
N GLY A 148 -5.15 -46.04 -19.84
CA GLY A 148 -4.93 -45.09 -20.92
C GLY A 148 -3.59 -44.37 -20.75
N VAL A 149 -2.64 -44.64 -21.64
CA VAL A 149 -1.33 -43.98 -21.73
C VAL A 149 -1.53 -42.47 -21.90
N VAL A 150 -1.31 -41.69 -20.84
CA VAL A 150 -1.33 -40.22 -20.91
C VAL A 150 0.05 -39.73 -21.33
N LYS A 151 0.15 -39.31 -22.59
CA LYS A 151 1.26 -38.50 -23.10
C LYS A 151 1.36 -37.26 -22.21
N LYS A 152 2.52 -37.03 -21.58
CA LYS A 152 2.85 -35.78 -20.88
C LYS A 152 2.70 -34.64 -21.87
N SER A 153 1.62 -33.88 -21.74
CA SER A 153 1.43 -32.62 -22.46
C SER A 153 2.51 -31.62 -22.02
N PRO A 154 3.15 -30.85 -22.91
CA PRO A 154 4.20 -29.89 -22.55
C PRO A 154 3.66 -28.65 -21.81
N THR A 155 2.35 -28.53 -21.65
CA THR A 155 1.67 -27.32 -21.15
C THR A 155 2.05 -26.94 -19.72
N SER A 156 2.38 -27.92 -18.87
CA SER A 156 2.71 -27.65 -17.45
C SER A 156 3.99 -26.84 -17.27
N GLN A 157 4.95 -26.91 -18.21
CA GLN A 157 6.16 -26.08 -18.16
C GLN A 157 5.86 -24.64 -18.60
N PHE A 158 4.93 -24.47 -19.55
CA PHE A 158 4.52 -23.15 -20.02
C PHE A 158 3.66 -22.41 -19.00
N ASP A 159 2.77 -23.12 -18.29
CA ASP A 159 1.95 -22.54 -17.22
C ASP A 159 2.81 -22.10 -16.02
N ASN A 160 3.86 -22.88 -15.69
CA ASN A 160 4.84 -22.50 -14.68
C ASN A 160 5.66 -21.28 -15.12
N LEU A 161 6.02 -21.19 -16.41
CA LEU A 161 6.70 -20.00 -16.96
C LEU A 161 5.80 -18.78 -16.96
N LEU A 162 4.52 -18.90 -17.34
CA LEU A 162 3.53 -17.81 -17.27
C LEU A 162 3.33 -17.34 -15.83
N THR A 163 3.21 -18.27 -14.87
CA THR A 163 3.10 -17.93 -13.45
C THR A 163 4.38 -17.26 -12.94
N THR A 164 5.55 -17.72 -13.37
CA THR A 164 6.85 -17.14 -13.02
C THR A 164 7.03 -15.76 -13.66
N LEU A 165 6.57 -15.57 -14.89
CA LEU A 165 6.56 -14.28 -15.59
C LEU A 165 5.60 -13.30 -14.94
N ASP A 166 4.38 -13.72 -14.60
CA ASP A 166 3.42 -12.91 -13.86
C ASP A 166 4.00 -12.54 -12.48
N THR A 167 4.73 -13.45 -11.84
CA THR A 167 5.47 -13.16 -10.59
C THR A 167 6.60 -12.16 -10.81
N LEU A 168 7.39 -12.30 -11.88
CA LEU A 168 8.47 -11.37 -12.27
C LEU A 168 7.93 -9.98 -12.68
N PHE A 169 6.74 -9.90 -13.28
CA PHE A 169 6.06 -8.65 -13.60
C PHE A 169 5.40 -8.02 -12.36
N ASP A 170 4.92 -8.82 -11.41
CA ASP A 170 4.46 -8.34 -10.09
C ASP A 170 5.64 -7.88 -9.20
N GLU A 171 6.83 -8.46 -9.41
CA GLU A 171 8.11 -8.09 -8.78
C GLU A 171 8.72 -6.78 -9.30
N ARG A 172 8.42 -6.38 -10.54
CA ARG A 172 8.84 -5.05 -11.02
C ARG A 172 8.11 -3.98 -10.21
N LEU A 173 8.85 -3.38 -9.29
CA LEU A 173 8.42 -2.32 -8.38
C LEU A 173 8.01 -1.05 -9.14
N VAL A 174 6.82 -1.05 -9.75
CA VAL A 174 6.09 0.19 -10.04
C VAL A 174 5.54 0.66 -8.69
N PHE A 175 6.40 1.34 -7.93
CA PHE A 175 6.09 1.76 -6.56
C PHE A 175 4.83 2.62 -6.50
N LEU A 176 4.63 3.52 -7.46
CA LEU A 176 3.41 4.32 -7.55
C LEU A 176 2.84 4.31 -8.97
N PRO A 177 1.52 4.27 -9.13
CA PRO A 177 0.90 4.49 -10.43
C PRO A 177 1.28 5.88 -10.96
N LYS A 178 1.48 5.98 -12.28
CA LYS A 178 1.86 7.24 -12.96
C LYS A 178 0.87 8.37 -12.71
N GLN A 179 -0.39 8.04 -12.47
CA GLN A 179 -1.43 8.96 -12.00
C GLN A 179 -2.15 8.32 -10.82
N LEU A 180 -2.08 8.97 -9.67
CA LEU A 180 -2.82 8.55 -8.49
C LEU A 180 -4.20 9.20 -8.50
N GLU A 181 -5.24 8.38 -8.28
CA GLU A 181 -6.59 8.91 -8.14
C GLU A 181 -6.69 9.77 -6.87
N LEU A 182 -7.40 10.89 -6.96
CA LEU A 182 -7.73 11.77 -5.84
C LEU A 182 -8.83 11.15 -4.96
N LYS A 183 -8.60 9.91 -4.49
CA LYS A 183 -9.52 9.17 -3.64
C LYS A 183 -8.75 8.62 -2.45
N ARG A 184 -9.34 8.72 -1.26
CA ARG A 184 -8.72 8.26 -0.01
C ARG A 184 -8.29 6.80 -0.05
N THR A 185 -9.19 5.93 -0.51
CA THR A 185 -8.93 4.50 -0.65
C THR A 185 -7.79 4.21 -1.63
N ALA A 186 -7.73 4.91 -2.77
CA ALA A 186 -6.67 4.72 -3.76
C ALA A 186 -5.30 5.15 -3.23
N ILE A 187 -5.23 6.28 -2.53
CA ILE A 187 -4.00 6.80 -1.91
C ILE A 187 -3.48 5.83 -0.85
N LEU A 188 -4.32 5.50 0.13
CA LEU A 188 -3.93 4.64 1.25
C LEU A 188 -3.59 3.22 0.79
N SER A 189 -4.39 2.65 -0.12
CA SER A 189 -4.10 1.33 -0.70
C SER A 189 -2.76 1.32 -1.43
N THR A 190 -2.43 2.38 -2.16
CA THR A 190 -1.14 2.50 -2.86
C THR A 190 0.00 2.51 -1.84
N ILE A 191 -0.05 3.41 -0.85
CA ILE A 191 1.02 3.52 0.16
C ILE A 191 1.19 2.20 0.93
N CYS A 192 0.09 1.55 1.35
CA CYS A 192 0.13 0.26 2.03
C CYS A 192 0.80 -0.84 1.19
N LYS A 193 0.46 -0.91 -0.11
CA LYS A 193 1.11 -1.85 -1.05
C LYS A 193 2.61 -1.56 -1.17
N CYS A 194 3.01 -0.28 -1.26
CA CYS A 194 4.43 0.08 -1.33
C CYS A 194 5.19 -0.35 -0.09
N ILE A 195 4.63 -0.13 1.11
CA ILE A 195 5.24 -0.50 2.39
C ILE A 195 5.45 -2.01 2.45
N LEU A 196 4.43 -2.81 2.12
CA LEU A 196 4.53 -4.27 2.11
C LEU A 196 5.53 -4.78 1.06
N LYS A 197 5.56 -4.19 -0.13
CA LYS A 197 6.56 -4.54 -1.16
C LYS A 197 7.98 -4.12 -0.75
N ALA A 198 8.15 -2.99 -0.07
CA ALA A 198 9.44 -2.56 0.48
C ALA A 198 9.92 -3.49 1.60
N LEU A 199 9.00 -3.96 2.45
CA LEU A 199 9.29 -4.95 3.48
C LEU A 199 9.71 -6.27 2.85
N LEU A 200 8.95 -6.79 1.89
CA LEU A 200 9.28 -8.01 1.14
C LEU A 200 10.69 -7.95 0.56
N GLU A 201 11.01 -6.86 -0.15
CA GLU A 201 12.32 -6.72 -0.78
C GLU A 201 13.44 -6.60 0.25
N SER A 202 13.20 -5.89 1.36
CA SER A 202 14.19 -5.77 2.44
C SER A 202 14.42 -7.13 3.12
N THR A 203 13.36 -7.93 3.30
CA THR A 203 13.42 -9.31 3.81
C THR A 203 14.24 -10.22 2.92
N ARG A 204 14.10 -10.15 1.59
CA ARG A 204 14.89 -10.98 0.65
C ARG A 204 16.40 -10.83 0.80
N THR A 205 16.84 -9.64 1.21
CA THR A 205 18.26 -9.31 1.38
C THR A 205 18.74 -9.46 2.82
N ALA A 206 17.85 -9.76 3.76
CA ALA A 206 18.19 -9.89 5.17
C ALA A 206 18.78 -11.26 5.50
N LYS A 207 19.42 -11.35 6.66
CA LYS A 207 19.72 -12.61 7.34
C LYS A 207 18.91 -12.61 8.64
N LEU A 208 18.08 -13.61 8.84
CA LEU A 208 17.15 -13.64 9.97
C LEU A 208 17.52 -14.77 10.92
N GLY A 209 17.83 -14.40 12.16
CA GLY A 209 17.81 -15.37 13.25
C GLY A 209 16.38 -15.69 13.68
N GLN A 210 16.23 -16.66 14.59
CA GLN A 210 14.93 -17.06 15.13
C GLN A 210 14.14 -15.89 15.74
N SER A 211 14.79 -15.05 16.56
CA SER A 211 14.15 -13.88 17.17
C SER A 211 13.70 -12.83 16.14
N ASP A 212 14.48 -12.65 15.06
CA ASP A 212 14.13 -11.72 13.98
C ASP A 212 12.91 -12.22 13.21
N TYR A 213 12.87 -13.53 12.95
CA TYR A 213 11.75 -14.19 12.29
C TYR A 213 10.46 -14.06 13.12
N HIS A 214 10.53 -14.34 14.43
CA HIS A 214 9.39 -14.13 15.35
C HIS A 214 8.93 -12.68 15.41
N GLN A 215 9.87 -11.73 15.42
CA GLN A 215 9.54 -10.30 15.49
C GLN A 215 8.81 -9.88 14.21
N LEU A 216 9.29 -10.33 13.05
CA LEU A 216 8.65 -10.09 11.76
C LEU A 216 7.25 -10.72 11.70
N GLN A 217 7.05 -11.92 12.25
CA GLN A 217 5.71 -12.55 12.31
C GLN A 217 4.72 -11.73 13.15
N LEU A 218 5.14 -11.28 14.34
CA LEU A 218 4.31 -10.42 15.19
C LEU A 218 3.99 -9.09 14.49
N ASP A 219 4.99 -8.47 13.86
CA ASP A 219 4.82 -7.19 13.18
C ASP A 219 3.89 -7.30 11.96
N LEU A 220 3.99 -8.38 11.18
CA LEU A 220 3.07 -8.64 10.07
C LEU A 220 1.64 -8.90 10.55
N ALA A 221 1.46 -9.58 11.68
CA ALA A 221 0.15 -9.76 12.30
C ALA A 221 -0.45 -8.41 12.74
N TYR A 222 0.36 -7.52 13.33
CA TYR A 222 -0.06 -6.16 13.64
C TYR A 222 -0.43 -5.35 12.38
N ILE A 223 0.37 -5.44 11.31
CA ILE A 223 0.05 -4.78 10.03
C ILE A 223 -1.27 -5.32 9.46
N LYS A 224 -1.52 -6.63 9.51
CA LYS A 224 -2.77 -7.24 9.03
C LYS A 224 -4.00 -6.59 9.67
N LEU A 225 -3.96 -6.38 10.99
CA LEU A 225 -5.06 -5.75 11.72
C LEU A 225 -5.31 -4.29 11.31
N ASN A 226 -4.24 -3.53 11.10
CA ASN A 226 -4.35 -2.08 10.87
C ASN A 226 -4.55 -1.71 9.40
N TYR A 227 -4.07 -2.54 8.46
CA TYR A 227 -4.16 -2.23 7.02
C TYR A 227 -5.46 -2.72 6.39
N TRP A 228 -6.25 -3.50 7.12
CA TRP A 228 -7.52 -4.06 6.67
C TRP A 228 -8.50 -3.02 6.11
N ASP A 229 -8.54 -1.83 6.72
CA ASP A 229 -9.44 -0.76 6.29
C ASP A 229 -8.94 -0.01 5.04
N PHE A 230 -7.67 -0.20 4.65
CA PHE A 230 -7.00 0.54 3.58
C PHE A 230 -6.74 -0.31 2.34
N LEU A 231 -6.73 -1.64 2.46
CA LEU A 231 -6.38 -2.57 1.40
C LEU A 231 -7.42 -3.70 1.32
N GLU A 232 -7.66 -4.23 0.12
CA GLU A 232 -8.49 -5.40 -0.03
C GLU A 232 -7.86 -6.61 0.67
N GLU A 233 -8.66 -7.32 1.47
CA GLU A 233 -8.26 -8.48 2.28
C GLU A 233 -7.38 -9.46 1.50
N LYS A 234 -7.82 -9.93 0.33
CA LYS A 234 -7.06 -10.89 -0.49
C LYS A 234 -5.68 -10.36 -0.91
N ILE A 235 -5.57 -9.07 -1.17
CA ILE A 235 -4.29 -8.45 -1.56
C ILE A 235 -3.39 -8.33 -0.33
N LEU A 236 -3.95 -7.94 0.81
CA LEU A 236 -3.24 -7.84 2.07
C LEU A 236 -2.66 -9.20 2.49
N GLU A 237 -3.49 -10.25 2.46
CA GLU A 237 -3.08 -11.62 2.78
C GLU A 237 -1.99 -12.11 1.82
N LYS A 238 -2.19 -11.96 0.50
CA LYS A 238 -1.19 -12.34 -0.50
C LYS A 238 0.17 -11.67 -0.23
N LEU A 239 0.19 -10.37 0.06
CA LEU A 239 1.44 -9.64 0.30
C LEU A 239 2.12 -10.07 1.60
N ILE A 240 1.35 -10.30 2.67
CA ILE A 240 1.88 -10.79 3.95
C ILE A 240 2.47 -12.19 3.77
N ASP A 241 1.76 -13.09 3.09
CA ASP A 241 2.24 -14.44 2.82
C ASP A 241 3.52 -14.44 1.99
N GLN A 242 3.65 -13.53 1.03
CA GLN A 242 4.90 -13.34 0.27
C GLN A 242 6.07 -12.91 1.16
N VAL A 243 5.86 -11.99 2.11
CA VAL A 243 6.90 -11.59 3.06
C VAL A 243 7.30 -12.77 3.94
N LEU A 244 6.33 -13.51 4.49
CA LEU A 244 6.61 -14.68 5.35
C LEU A 244 7.31 -15.80 4.59
N ALA A 245 6.89 -16.08 3.35
CA ALA A 245 7.55 -17.05 2.48
C ALA A 245 8.99 -16.63 2.21
N SER A 246 9.24 -15.35 1.90
CA SER A 246 10.59 -14.83 1.72
C SER A 246 11.43 -14.94 3.00
N ALA A 247 10.85 -14.62 4.16
CA ALA A 247 11.52 -14.71 5.44
C ALA A 247 11.94 -16.15 5.77
N SER A 248 11.08 -17.12 5.47
CA SER A 248 11.33 -18.55 5.70
C SER A 248 12.49 -19.12 4.87
N VAL A 249 12.81 -18.48 3.73
CA VAL A 249 13.92 -18.87 2.85
C VAL A 249 15.26 -18.31 3.33
N VAL A 250 15.26 -17.13 3.97
CA VAL A 250 16.48 -16.44 4.43
C VAL A 250 16.77 -16.67 5.92
N ALA A 251 15.88 -17.35 6.64
CA ALA A 251 16.07 -17.72 8.03
C ALA A 251 17.09 -18.85 8.19
N ASP A 252 17.86 -18.83 9.27
CA ASP A 252 18.86 -19.85 9.61
C ASP A 252 18.22 -21.24 9.83
N GLU A 253 18.96 -22.34 9.61
CA GLU A 253 18.41 -23.73 9.54
C GLU A 253 17.63 -24.22 10.78
N GLU A 254 17.77 -23.58 11.95
CA GLU A 254 17.02 -23.85 13.17
C GLU A 254 15.95 -22.78 13.46
N TYR A 255 14.98 -22.57 12.55
CA TYR A 255 13.83 -21.71 12.84
C TYR A 255 12.54 -22.49 13.09
N SER A 256 11.71 -21.98 13.99
CA SER A 256 10.36 -22.48 14.25
C SER A 256 9.37 -21.32 14.30
N PRO A 257 8.15 -21.45 13.75
CA PRO A 257 7.17 -20.37 13.80
C PRO A 257 6.76 -19.99 15.23
N LEU A 258 6.52 -18.70 15.45
CA LEU A 258 5.91 -18.20 16.67
C LEU A 258 4.48 -18.71 16.78
N ASP A 259 4.09 -19.16 17.97
CA ASP A 259 2.74 -19.64 18.24
C ASP A 259 1.72 -18.50 18.04
N SER A 260 0.65 -18.78 17.28
CA SER A 260 -0.44 -17.83 17.05
C SER A 260 -1.06 -17.36 18.37
N LEU A 261 -1.14 -18.21 19.39
CA LEU A 261 -1.67 -17.81 20.69
C LEU A 261 -0.81 -16.74 21.39
N VAL A 262 0.51 -16.77 21.16
CA VAL A 262 1.43 -15.76 21.68
C VAL A 262 1.23 -14.44 20.94
N ILE A 263 1.07 -14.49 19.61
CA ILE A 263 0.75 -13.32 18.79
C ILE A 263 -0.56 -12.69 19.26
N ASP A 264 -1.61 -13.50 19.43
CA ASP A 264 -2.93 -13.05 19.85
C ASP A 264 -2.87 -12.37 21.20
N LYS A 265 -2.12 -12.95 22.15
CA LYS A 265 -1.95 -12.39 23.50
C LYS A 265 -1.19 -11.06 23.51
N ILE A 266 -0.27 -10.84 22.58
CA ILE A 266 0.48 -9.58 22.48
C ILE A 266 -0.35 -8.49 21.79
N LEU A 267 -1.26 -8.88 20.90
CA LEU A 267 -2.08 -7.97 20.09
C LEU A 267 -3.49 -7.72 20.65
N SER A 268 -3.94 -8.51 21.64
CA SER A 268 -5.19 -8.31 22.40
C SER A 268 -5.10 -7.15 23.38
#